data_AF-A0A960J117-F1
#
_entry.id   AF-A0A960J117-F1
#
_cell.length_a   1.000
_cell.length_b   1.000
_cell.length_c   1.000
_cell.angle_alpha   90.00
_cell.angle_beta   90.00
_cell.angle_gamma   90.00
#
_symmetry.space_group_name_H-M   'P 1'
#
loop_
_entity.id
_entity.type
_entity.pdbx_description
1 polymer ?
#
loop_
_entity_poly.entity_id
_entity_poly.type
_entity_poly.pdbx_seq_one_letter_code
_entity_poly.pdbx_strand_id
1 'polypeptide(L)'
;CRINAEDPAGGRFLPSPGRITALTVPDGFGTRWDGGYEAGDEISQFYDNLVGKLVTWGRDREEARRRMLRALGEMQVEGIATTIPADVAILSHEDFASATHSTKWVEETLDLSGVSAPASGAPSGEDDEPKVRRDVDVEVDGRRFSVSVWVPESAGAVAVAAAGPTAARPRRSASASAGAGAGAGTVTVPMQGTIVKVLVAVGDEVEEGQALCVLEAMKMENNIAADKAGTISDLKVAAGDSVGAGDVVAVID
;
A
#
# COMPACT_ATOMS: atom_id res chain seq x y z
N CYS A 1 -17.72 -4.99 12.76
CA CYS A 1 -16.67 -4.33 11.97
C CYS A 1 -16.30 -5.21 10.78
N ARG A 2 -15.85 -4.57 9.68
CA ARG A 2 -15.14 -5.26 8.60
C ARG A 2 -13.66 -5.20 8.97
N ILE A 3 -13.01 -6.35 9.05
CA ILE A 3 -11.57 -6.41 9.26
C ILE A 3 -10.94 -6.46 7.89
N ASN A 4 -10.39 -5.33 7.43
CA ASN A 4 -9.71 -5.24 6.15
C ASN A 4 -8.19 -5.28 6.36
N ALA A 5 -7.46 -5.78 5.37
CA ALA A 5 -6.00 -5.74 5.28
C ALA A 5 -5.56 -4.36 4.78
N GLU A 6 -5.64 -3.38 5.67
CA GLU A 6 -5.30 -1.98 5.44
C GLU A 6 -4.50 -1.46 6.63
N ASP A 7 -3.54 -0.58 6.37
CA ASP A 7 -2.80 0.18 7.38
C ASP A 7 -3.50 1.53 7.63
N PRO A 8 -4.23 1.69 8.75
CA PRO A 8 -4.90 2.94 9.08
C PRO A 8 -3.93 4.03 9.58
N ALA A 9 -2.61 3.80 9.60
CA ALA A 9 -1.65 4.76 10.13
C ALA A 9 -1.79 6.16 9.52
N GLY A 10 -1.99 7.15 10.40
CA GLY A 10 -2.22 8.53 10.00
C GLY A 10 -3.51 8.77 9.22
N GLY A 11 -4.50 7.86 9.32
CA GLY A 11 -5.77 7.95 8.61
C GLY A 11 -5.69 7.61 7.12
N ARG A 12 -4.64 6.94 6.66
CA ARG A 12 -4.39 6.71 5.21
C ARG A 12 -4.98 5.42 4.64
N PHE A 13 -5.24 4.42 5.48
CA PHE A 13 -5.84 3.13 5.09
C PHE A 13 -5.17 2.48 3.86
N LEU A 14 -3.84 2.44 3.86
CA LEU A 14 -3.09 1.89 2.72
C LEU A 14 -3.29 0.36 2.65
N PRO A 15 -3.54 -0.24 1.46
CA PRO A 15 -3.69 -1.69 1.35
C PRO A 15 -2.46 -2.45 1.89
N SER A 16 -2.69 -3.57 2.57
CA SER A 16 -1.66 -4.44 3.16
C SER A 16 -1.87 -5.90 2.72
N PRO A 17 -1.68 -6.22 1.41
CA PRO A 17 -1.67 -7.60 0.96
C PRO A 17 -0.46 -8.33 1.56
N GLY A 18 -0.60 -9.65 1.73
CA GLY A 18 0.47 -10.47 2.29
C GLY A 18 -0.03 -11.68 3.06
N ARG A 19 0.92 -12.42 3.61
CA ARG A 19 0.66 -13.66 4.34
C ARG A 19 0.21 -13.38 5.76
N ILE A 20 -0.89 -14.01 6.16
CA ILE A 20 -1.37 -13.99 7.55
C ILE A 20 -0.52 -14.99 8.33
N THR A 21 0.38 -14.51 9.20
CA THR A 21 1.27 -15.41 9.96
C THR A 21 0.58 -15.99 11.19
N ALA A 22 -0.37 -15.25 11.77
CA ALA A 22 -1.22 -15.71 12.85
C ALA A 22 -2.62 -15.10 12.73
N LEU A 23 -3.64 -15.89 13.02
CA LEU A 23 -5.04 -15.46 13.07
C LEU A 23 -5.73 -16.12 14.27
N THR A 24 -5.96 -15.33 15.33
CA THR A 24 -6.77 -15.74 16.48
C THR A 24 -8.06 -14.94 16.46
N VAL A 25 -9.19 -15.63 16.34
CA VAL A 25 -10.52 -15.01 16.26
C VAL A 25 -11.21 -15.04 17.62
N PRO A 26 -11.93 -13.97 18.00
CA PRO A 26 -12.69 -13.95 19.25
C PRO A 26 -13.93 -14.83 19.15
N ASP A 27 -14.36 -15.37 20.29
CA ASP A 27 -15.57 -16.20 20.40
C ASP A 27 -16.38 -15.84 21.66
N GLY A 28 -17.47 -16.56 21.90
CA GLY A 28 -18.31 -16.46 23.07
C GLY A 28 -19.67 -15.86 22.79
N PHE A 29 -20.48 -15.76 23.84
CA PHE A 29 -21.87 -15.32 23.73
C PHE A 29 -21.98 -13.95 23.05
N GLY A 30 -22.77 -13.89 21.98
CA GLY A 30 -23.05 -12.66 21.24
C GLY A 30 -21.90 -12.18 20.36
N THR A 31 -20.86 -12.99 20.12
CA THR A 31 -19.77 -12.72 19.19
C THR A 31 -19.82 -13.73 18.03
N ARG A 32 -19.60 -13.26 16.81
CA ARG A 32 -19.56 -14.10 15.61
C ARG A 32 -18.47 -13.61 14.66
N TRP A 33 -17.71 -14.55 14.13
CA TRP A 33 -16.71 -14.32 13.09
C TRP A 33 -17.16 -14.97 11.78
N ASP A 34 -17.24 -14.18 10.72
CA ASP A 34 -17.41 -14.66 9.34
C ASP A 34 -16.11 -14.35 8.55
N GLY A 35 -15.17 -15.29 8.54
CA GLY A 35 -13.92 -15.19 7.77
C GLY A 35 -13.76 -16.33 6.78
N GLY A 36 -12.94 -16.11 5.75
CA GLY A 36 -12.59 -17.10 4.73
C GLY A 36 -11.10 -17.47 4.71
N TYR A 37 -10.31 -16.87 5.59
CA TYR A 37 -8.87 -17.08 5.69
C TYR A 37 -8.50 -17.77 7.01
N GLU A 38 -7.43 -18.53 6.97
CA GLU A 38 -6.76 -19.16 8.11
C GLU A 38 -5.31 -18.66 8.26
N ALA A 39 -4.68 -18.97 9.39
CA ALA A 39 -3.26 -18.69 9.56
C ALA A 39 -2.44 -19.47 8.52
N GLY A 40 -1.62 -18.73 7.77
CA GLY A 40 -0.78 -19.24 6.70
C GLY A 40 -1.29 -18.92 5.31
N ASP A 41 -2.54 -18.48 5.16
CA ASP A 41 -3.09 -18.01 3.90
C ASP A 41 -2.51 -16.65 3.49
N GLU A 42 -2.65 -16.32 2.21
CA GLU A 42 -2.18 -15.07 1.63
C GLU A 42 -3.36 -14.21 1.17
N ILE A 43 -3.38 -12.95 1.62
CA ILE A 43 -4.30 -11.94 1.12
C ILE A 43 -3.73 -11.40 -0.18
N SER A 44 -4.40 -11.77 -1.26
CA SER A 44 -4.06 -11.33 -2.60
C SER A 44 -4.40 -9.86 -2.82
N GLN A 45 -3.54 -9.17 -3.55
CA GLN A 45 -3.81 -7.83 -4.08
C GLN A 45 -4.91 -7.78 -5.16
N PHE A 46 -5.33 -8.93 -5.70
CA PHE A 46 -6.27 -9.00 -6.82
C PHE A 46 -7.75 -9.08 -6.40
N TYR A 47 -8.03 -9.15 -5.09
CA TYR A 47 -9.38 -9.32 -4.54
C TYR A 47 -9.69 -8.27 -3.46
N ASP A 48 -10.93 -8.31 -2.95
CA ASP A 48 -11.31 -7.54 -1.75
C ASP A 48 -10.33 -7.87 -0.61
N ASN A 49 -9.80 -6.84 0.05
CA ASN A 49 -8.84 -6.95 1.15
C ASN A 49 -9.54 -7.29 2.48
N LEU A 50 -10.85 -7.59 2.45
CA LEU A 50 -11.61 -8.09 3.58
C LEU A 50 -11.05 -9.42 4.10
N VAL A 51 -10.46 -9.39 5.29
CA VAL A 51 -10.04 -10.57 6.06
C VAL A 51 -11.27 -11.33 6.60
N GLY A 52 -12.25 -10.57 7.10
CA GLY A 52 -13.50 -11.13 7.60
C GLY A 52 -14.38 -10.11 8.32
N LYS A 53 -15.54 -10.58 8.79
CA LYS A 53 -16.52 -9.75 9.50
C LYS A 53 -16.59 -10.19 10.95
N LEU A 54 -16.29 -9.26 11.84
CA LEU A 54 -16.54 -9.42 13.26
C LEU A 54 -17.89 -8.79 13.59
N VAL A 55 -18.80 -9.60 14.12
CA VAL A 55 -20.16 -9.20 14.45
C VAL A 55 -20.38 -9.42 15.93
N THR A 56 -20.95 -8.43 16.62
CA THR A 56 -21.37 -8.59 18.01
C THR A 56 -22.83 -8.17 18.19
N TRP A 57 -23.46 -8.78 19.18
CA TRP A 57 -24.82 -8.49 19.59
C TRP A 57 -24.90 -8.32 21.10
N GLY A 58 -25.87 -7.53 21.56
CA GLY A 58 -26.17 -7.28 22.96
C GLY A 58 -27.63 -6.87 23.11
N ARG A 59 -28.11 -6.80 24.36
CA ARG A 59 -29.49 -6.39 24.65
C ARG A 59 -29.78 -4.95 24.24
N ASP A 60 -28.74 -4.12 24.25
CA ASP A 60 -28.76 -2.75 23.77
C ASP A 60 -27.48 -2.44 22.97
N ARG A 61 -27.44 -1.24 22.38
CA ARG A 61 -26.32 -0.76 21.57
C ARG A 61 -25.03 -0.70 22.36
N GLU A 62 -25.10 -0.31 23.63
CA GLU A 62 -23.91 -0.13 24.47
C GLU A 62 -23.26 -1.47 24.80
N GLU A 63 -24.06 -2.47 25.11
CA GLU A 63 -23.60 -3.83 25.35
C GLU A 63 -22.96 -4.42 24.09
N ALA A 64 -23.58 -4.23 22.91
CA ALA A 64 -23.01 -4.66 21.64
C ALA A 64 -21.67 -3.96 21.34
N ARG A 65 -21.58 -2.64 21.58
CA ARG A 65 -20.36 -1.83 21.38
C ARG A 65 -19.23 -2.29 22.29
N ARG A 66 -19.49 -2.45 23.60
CA ARG A 66 -18.48 -2.93 24.56
C ARG A 66 -18.03 -4.36 24.25
N ARG A 67 -18.96 -5.21 23.81
CA ARG A 67 -18.62 -6.56 23.35
C ARG A 67 -17.74 -6.53 22.10
N MET A 68 -17.99 -5.61 21.16
CA MET A 68 -17.13 -5.41 19.98
C MET A 68 -15.72 -4.97 20.39
N LEU A 69 -15.60 -3.98 21.29
CA LEU A 69 -14.31 -3.52 21.80
C LEU A 69 -13.51 -4.65 22.47
N ARG A 70 -14.16 -5.49 23.28
CA ARG A 70 -13.55 -6.69 23.86
C ARG A 70 -13.08 -7.66 22.78
N ALA A 71 -13.96 -8.00 21.84
CA ALA A 71 -13.68 -8.95 20.77
C ALA A 71 -12.53 -8.48 19.85
N LEU A 72 -12.46 -7.17 19.54
CA LEU A 72 -11.34 -6.58 18.80
C LEU A 72 -10.02 -6.67 19.57
N GLY A 73 -10.05 -6.49 20.90
CA GLY A 73 -8.86 -6.62 21.75
C GLY A 73 -8.39 -8.07 21.96
N GLU A 74 -9.28 -9.04 21.77
CA GLU A 74 -8.98 -10.49 21.79
C GLU A 74 -8.45 -10.99 20.43
N MET A 75 -8.74 -10.26 19.35
CA MET A 75 -8.38 -10.65 17.99
C MET A 75 -6.89 -10.41 17.75
N GLN A 76 -6.23 -11.41 17.16
CA GLN A 76 -4.82 -11.32 16.77
C GLN A 76 -4.72 -11.59 15.27
N VAL A 77 -4.18 -10.63 14.53
CA VAL A 77 -3.84 -10.78 13.11
C VAL A 77 -2.41 -10.32 12.93
N GLU A 78 -1.54 -11.20 12.46
CA GLU A 78 -0.12 -10.92 12.24
C GLU A 78 0.27 -11.15 10.78
N GLY A 79 1.38 -10.52 10.36
CA GLY A 79 1.90 -10.61 8.99
C GLY A 79 1.34 -9.55 8.03
N ILE A 80 0.21 -8.93 8.39
CA ILE A 80 -0.43 -7.84 7.65
C ILE A 80 -0.87 -6.74 8.61
N ALA A 81 -1.01 -5.51 8.11
CA ALA A 81 -1.72 -4.46 8.83
C ALA A 81 -3.23 -4.67 8.67
N THR A 82 -4.01 -4.22 9.67
CA THR A 82 -5.48 -4.31 9.62
C THR A 82 -6.16 -3.04 10.10
N THR A 83 -7.44 -2.91 9.80
CA THR A 83 -8.31 -1.81 10.27
C THR A 83 -8.64 -1.86 11.77
N ILE A 84 -8.24 -2.91 12.50
CA ILE A 84 -8.56 -3.11 13.93
C ILE A 84 -8.23 -1.87 14.79
N PRO A 85 -7.04 -1.23 14.67
CA PRO A 85 -6.74 -0.04 15.45
C PRO A 85 -7.69 1.14 15.19
N ALA A 86 -8.11 1.34 13.93
CA ALA A 86 -9.10 2.36 13.57
C ALA A 86 -10.50 2.01 14.09
N ASP A 87 -10.92 0.75 13.98
CA ASP A 87 -12.19 0.28 14.56
C ASP A 87 -12.25 0.54 16.08
N VAL A 88 -11.17 0.27 16.80
CA VAL A 88 -11.06 0.55 18.24
C VAL A 88 -11.16 2.05 18.52
N ALA A 89 -10.46 2.89 17.75
CA ALA A 89 -10.54 4.35 17.89
C ALA A 89 -11.98 4.86 17.66
N ILE A 90 -12.64 4.41 16.58
CA ILE A 90 -14.03 4.76 16.24
C ILE A 90 -14.98 4.34 17.37
N LEU A 91 -14.94 3.07 17.78
CA LEU A 91 -15.88 2.53 18.77
C LEU A 91 -15.66 3.08 20.18
N SER A 92 -14.47 3.60 20.47
CA SER A 92 -14.14 4.23 21.75
C SER A 92 -14.49 5.71 21.80
N HIS A 93 -14.70 6.36 20.64
CA HIS A 93 -15.00 7.78 20.58
C HIS A 93 -16.38 8.12 21.15
N GLU A 94 -16.49 9.25 21.85
CA GLU A 94 -17.73 9.68 22.49
C GLU A 94 -18.87 9.89 21.47
N ASP A 95 -18.62 10.57 20.35
CA ASP A 95 -19.63 10.74 19.29
C ASP A 95 -20.17 9.42 18.72
N PHE A 96 -19.32 8.39 18.60
CA PHE A 96 -19.79 7.07 18.23
C PHE A 96 -20.60 6.49 19.39
N ALA A 97 -20.11 6.59 20.62
CA ALA A 97 -20.78 6.09 21.82
C ALA A 97 -22.19 6.67 22.03
N SER A 98 -22.36 7.97 21.83
CA SER A 98 -23.61 8.72 21.98
C SER A 98 -24.50 8.71 20.72
N ALA A 99 -24.01 8.13 19.62
CA ALA A 99 -24.66 8.14 18.31
C ALA A 99 -24.86 9.57 17.72
N THR A 100 -23.92 10.47 17.97
CA THR A 100 -23.90 11.85 17.45
C THR A 100 -22.89 12.04 16.31
N HIS A 101 -22.89 11.13 15.34
CA HIS A 101 -22.00 11.16 14.17
C HIS A 101 -22.80 11.22 12.86
N SER A 102 -22.13 11.72 11.82
CA SER A 102 -22.67 11.80 10.45
C SER A 102 -21.92 10.85 9.51
N THR A 103 -22.34 10.78 8.26
CA THR A 103 -21.62 10.01 7.23
C THR A 103 -20.26 10.59 6.87
N LYS A 104 -19.97 11.84 7.25
CA LYS A 104 -18.68 12.50 7.01
C LYS A 104 -17.79 12.59 8.25
N TRP A 105 -18.29 12.11 9.38
CA TRP A 105 -17.64 12.31 10.68
C TRP A 105 -16.22 11.74 10.75
N VAL A 106 -15.97 10.60 10.10
CA VAL A 106 -14.61 10.02 10.03
C VAL A 106 -13.64 10.94 9.28
N GLU A 107 -14.08 11.58 8.21
CA GLU A 107 -13.26 12.46 7.37
C GLU A 107 -13.06 13.85 8.00
N GLU A 108 -14.09 14.36 8.68
CA GLU A 108 -14.15 15.75 9.12
C GLU A 108 -13.79 15.96 10.60
N THR A 109 -13.94 14.93 11.45
CA THR A 109 -13.90 15.09 12.91
C THR A 109 -12.98 14.09 13.61
N LEU A 110 -12.95 12.84 13.17
CA LEU A 110 -12.20 11.80 13.86
C LEU A 110 -10.68 11.97 13.66
N ASP A 111 -9.95 12.17 14.75
CA ASP A 111 -8.50 12.19 14.72
C ASP A 111 -7.91 10.78 14.79
N LEU A 112 -7.38 10.32 13.66
CA LEU A 112 -6.66 9.04 13.53
C LEU A 112 -5.14 9.22 13.48
N SER A 113 -4.61 10.42 13.72
CA SER A 113 -3.16 10.68 13.65
C SER A 113 -2.35 9.86 14.66
N GLY A 114 -2.96 9.53 15.81
CA GLY A 114 -2.38 8.67 16.84
C GLY A 114 -2.56 7.17 16.61
N VAL A 115 -3.27 6.76 15.55
CA VAL A 115 -3.46 5.35 15.22
C VAL A 115 -2.22 4.83 14.51
N SER A 116 -1.64 3.76 15.04
CA SER A 116 -0.58 3.00 14.39
C SER A 116 -1.04 1.56 14.16
N ALA A 117 -0.68 1.00 13.02
CA ALA A 117 -0.67 -0.44 12.86
C ALA A 117 0.60 -1.01 13.51
N PRO A 118 0.53 -2.17 14.19
CA PRO A 118 1.75 -2.93 14.44
C PRO A 118 2.43 -3.15 13.09
N ALA A 119 3.76 -2.95 13.05
CA ALA A 119 4.50 -3.12 11.81
C ALA A 119 4.17 -4.50 11.24
N SER A 120 3.49 -4.55 10.08
CA SER A 120 3.45 -5.79 9.32
C SER A 120 4.91 -6.13 9.13
N GLY A 121 5.34 -7.31 9.57
CA GLY A 121 6.62 -7.83 9.11
C GLY A 121 6.55 -7.67 7.60
N ALA A 122 7.40 -6.79 7.03
CA ALA A 122 7.56 -6.74 5.58
C ALA A 122 7.66 -8.20 5.13
N PRO A 123 7.09 -8.59 3.98
CA PRO A 123 7.34 -9.93 3.47
C PRO A 123 8.86 -10.10 3.57
N SER A 124 9.30 -10.98 4.47
CA SER A 124 10.57 -11.61 4.31
C SER A 124 10.31 -12.37 3.03
N GLY A 125 10.62 -11.72 1.91
CA GLY A 125 10.76 -12.42 0.66
C GLY A 125 11.55 -13.66 1.02
N GLU A 126 11.09 -14.80 0.54
CA GLU A 126 11.99 -15.88 0.25
C GLU A 126 13.16 -15.26 -0.51
N ASP A 127 14.24 -14.94 0.23
CA ASP A 127 15.52 -14.35 -0.15
C ASP A 127 16.09 -13.58 1.06
N ASP A 128 16.30 -14.29 2.18
CA ASP A 128 17.29 -13.90 3.19
C ASP A 128 18.72 -14.24 2.67
N GLU A 129 18.92 -14.18 1.35
CA GLU A 129 20.24 -14.28 0.73
C GLU A 129 20.84 -12.88 0.69
N PRO A 130 22.05 -12.67 1.23
CA PRO A 130 22.76 -11.40 1.11
C PRO A 130 22.88 -11.02 -0.38
N LYS A 131 22.29 -9.88 -0.76
CA LYS A 131 22.39 -9.34 -2.12
C LYS A 131 23.63 -8.48 -2.23
N VAL A 132 24.43 -8.70 -3.27
CA VAL A 132 25.66 -7.92 -3.53
C VAL A 132 25.42 -7.00 -4.72
N ARG A 133 25.77 -5.72 -4.57
CA ARG A 133 25.74 -4.75 -5.68
C ARG A 133 26.77 -5.15 -6.72
N ARG A 134 26.35 -5.28 -7.98
CA ARG A 134 27.25 -5.48 -9.13
C ARG A 134 26.93 -4.49 -10.22
N ASP A 135 27.98 -3.89 -10.77
CA ASP A 135 27.88 -3.03 -11.94
C ASP A 135 28.01 -3.92 -13.18
N VAL A 136 27.01 -3.87 -14.06
CA VAL A 136 26.94 -4.66 -15.29
C VAL A 136 26.75 -3.70 -16.45
N ASP A 137 27.59 -3.84 -17.48
CA ASP A 137 27.43 -3.09 -18.72
C ASP A 137 26.39 -3.79 -19.60
N VAL A 138 25.27 -3.12 -19.86
CA VAL A 138 24.16 -3.59 -20.68
C VAL A 138 24.07 -2.75 -21.95
N GLU A 139 23.94 -3.40 -23.10
CA GLU A 139 23.76 -2.72 -24.38
C GLU A 139 22.28 -2.69 -24.78
N VAL A 140 21.74 -1.50 -24.95
CA VAL A 140 20.35 -1.27 -25.41
C VAL A 140 20.43 -0.41 -26.66
N ASP A 141 19.84 -0.89 -27.77
CA ASP A 141 19.83 -0.20 -29.06
C ASP A 141 21.22 0.26 -29.56
N GLY A 142 22.24 -0.57 -29.32
CA GLY A 142 23.63 -0.30 -29.75
C GLY A 142 24.38 0.73 -28.90
N ARG A 143 23.80 1.17 -27.77
CA ARG A 143 24.46 2.04 -26.78
C ARG A 143 24.67 1.28 -25.48
N ARG A 144 25.87 1.39 -24.92
CA ARG A 144 26.25 0.72 -23.67
C ARG A 144 25.92 1.59 -22.46
N PHE A 145 25.26 0.99 -21.49
CA PHE A 145 24.87 1.57 -20.22
C PHE A 145 25.47 0.75 -19.09
N SER A 146 26.13 1.40 -18.13
CA SER A 146 26.59 0.72 -16.92
C SER A 146 25.48 0.81 -15.88
N VAL A 147 24.93 -0.34 -15.48
CA VAL A 147 23.79 -0.44 -14.56
C VAL A 147 24.20 -1.23 -13.33
N SER A 148 23.95 -0.67 -12.15
CA SER A 148 24.11 -1.39 -10.88
C SER A 148 22.88 -2.25 -10.60
N VAL A 149 23.05 -3.57 -10.52
CA VAL A 149 22.00 -4.53 -10.15
C VAL A 149 22.36 -5.21 -8.83
N TRP A 150 21.37 -5.41 -7.97
CA TRP A 150 21.52 -6.19 -6.74
C TRP A 150 21.12 -7.63 -7.02
N VAL A 151 22.09 -8.54 -6.99
CA VAL A 151 21.88 -9.97 -7.25
C VAL A 151 22.17 -10.79 -6.00
N PRO A 152 21.47 -11.93 -5.78
CA PRO A 152 21.79 -12.85 -4.71
C PRO A 152 23.26 -13.34 -4.83
N GLU A 153 23.96 -13.45 -3.70
CA GLU A 153 25.39 -13.83 -3.67
C GLU A 153 25.66 -15.17 -4.39
N SER A 154 24.67 -16.09 -4.38
CA SER A 154 24.71 -17.41 -5.02
C SER A 154 24.77 -17.39 -6.55
N ALA A 155 24.33 -16.31 -7.21
CA ALA A 155 24.33 -16.17 -8.67
C ALA A 155 25.75 -15.94 -9.28
N GLY A 156 26.80 -15.98 -8.46
CA GLY A 156 28.19 -15.68 -8.84
C GLY A 156 28.99 -16.80 -9.50
N ALA A 157 28.47 -18.03 -9.62
CA ALA A 157 29.23 -19.16 -10.17
C ALA A 157 28.90 -19.46 -11.64
N VAL A 158 29.14 -18.49 -12.54
CA VAL A 158 29.42 -18.81 -13.94
C VAL A 158 30.74 -18.13 -14.30
N ALA A 159 31.79 -18.93 -14.34
CA ALA A 159 33.16 -18.48 -14.57
C ALA A 159 33.33 -17.96 -16.01
N VAL A 160 33.90 -16.77 -16.15
CA VAL A 160 34.75 -16.46 -17.31
C VAL A 160 36.06 -15.89 -16.78
N ALA A 161 37.11 -16.69 -16.90
CA ALA A 161 38.47 -16.36 -16.51
C ALA A 161 39.11 -15.40 -17.53
N ALA A 162 39.78 -14.35 -17.07
CA ALA A 162 41.15 -13.99 -17.49
C ALA A 162 41.69 -12.72 -16.78
N ALA A 163 42.66 -12.97 -15.89
CA ALA A 163 43.95 -12.27 -15.69
C ALA A 163 44.11 -10.73 -15.76
N GLY A 164 44.62 -10.16 -14.65
CA GLY A 164 45.80 -9.29 -14.67
C GLY A 164 45.62 -7.81 -14.24
N PRO A 165 46.65 -7.16 -13.67
CA PRO A 165 46.51 -6.51 -12.36
C PRO A 165 46.77 -4.99 -12.30
N THR A 166 46.41 -4.42 -11.13
CA THR A 166 47.06 -3.36 -10.34
C THR A 166 46.34 -2.01 -10.09
N ALA A 167 46.28 -1.70 -8.79
CA ALA A 167 46.59 -0.43 -8.13
C ALA A 167 45.51 0.66 -7.90
N ALA A 168 45.54 1.08 -6.62
CA ALA A 168 45.33 2.39 -6.03
C ALA A 168 43.91 2.82 -5.61
N ARG A 169 43.78 3.00 -4.28
CA ARG A 169 42.68 3.64 -3.57
C ARG A 169 42.93 5.16 -3.49
N PRO A 170 41.91 6.00 -3.70
CA PRO A 170 41.70 7.16 -2.84
C PRO A 170 40.22 7.31 -2.40
N ARG A 171 39.96 7.47 -1.10
CA ARG A 171 39.64 8.71 -0.35
C ARG A 171 38.18 9.15 -0.46
N ARG A 172 37.54 9.19 0.72
CA ARG A 172 36.19 9.70 1.01
C ARG A 172 36.02 11.15 0.56
N SER A 173 34.86 11.47 0.00
CA SER A 173 34.29 12.82 0.02
C SER A 173 32.77 12.76 0.20
N ALA A 174 32.33 13.49 1.22
CA ALA A 174 31.04 14.17 1.43
C ALA A 174 29.76 13.57 0.84
N SER A 175 28.88 13.09 1.73
CA SER A 175 27.44 12.99 1.49
C SER A 175 26.86 14.40 1.36
N ALA A 176 26.48 14.78 0.14
CA ALA A 176 25.51 15.83 -0.07
C ALA A 176 24.11 15.22 0.14
N SER A 177 23.30 15.89 0.95
CA SER A 177 21.89 15.60 1.19
C SER A 177 21.12 15.53 -0.14
N ALA A 178 20.57 14.36 -0.46
CA ALA A 178 19.59 14.23 -1.53
C ALA A 178 18.31 14.95 -1.06
N GLY A 179 18.04 16.09 -1.69
CA GLY A 179 16.72 16.73 -1.63
C GLY A 179 15.67 15.83 -2.27
N ALA A 180 14.42 16.11 -1.89
CA ALA A 180 13.22 15.49 -2.41
C ALA A 180 13.30 15.27 -3.92
N GLY A 181 13.15 14.01 -4.34
CA GLY A 181 13.12 13.64 -5.75
C GLY A 181 11.92 14.29 -6.41
N ALA A 182 12.17 15.12 -7.42
CA ALA A 182 11.16 15.55 -8.37
C ALA A 182 10.47 14.32 -8.96
N GLY A 183 9.14 14.33 -9.01
CA GLY A 183 8.34 13.29 -9.66
C GLY A 183 8.88 13.01 -11.06
N ALA A 184 8.93 11.72 -11.43
CA ALA A 184 9.46 11.28 -12.72
C ALA A 184 8.61 11.78 -13.90
N GLY A 185 7.50 12.47 -13.64
CA GLY A 185 6.55 12.95 -14.64
C GLY A 185 5.83 11.81 -15.33
N THR A 186 5.88 10.60 -14.76
CA THR A 186 5.23 9.42 -15.28
C THR A 186 4.28 8.94 -14.19
N VAL A 187 3.00 9.26 -14.34
CA VAL A 187 1.98 8.92 -13.35
C VAL A 187 1.48 7.50 -13.62
N THR A 188 1.60 6.64 -12.61
CA THR A 188 1.21 5.23 -12.68
C THR A 188 0.01 4.92 -11.79
N VAL A 189 -0.73 3.86 -12.12
CA VAL A 189 -1.82 3.37 -11.27
C VAL A 189 -1.25 2.54 -10.11
N PRO A 190 -1.63 2.79 -8.85
CA PRO A 190 -1.13 2.02 -7.72
C PRO A 190 -1.79 0.64 -7.57
N MET A 191 -2.92 0.42 -8.25
CA MET A 191 -3.73 -0.80 -8.14
C MET A 191 -4.46 -1.10 -9.45
N GLN A 192 -4.90 -2.35 -9.62
CA GLN A 192 -5.72 -2.74 -10.77
C GLN A 192 -7.15 -2.17 -10.64
N GLY A 193 -7.71 -1.66 -11.72
CA GLY A 193 -9.09 -1.16 -11.74
C GLY A 193 -9.55 -0.73 -13.13
N THR A 194 -10.70 -0.07 -13.17
CA THR A 194 -11.29 0.49 -14.39
C THR A 194 -11.30 2.01 -14.31
N ILE A 195 -10.88 2.69 -15.36
CA ILE A 195 -10.96 4.16 -15.43
C ILE A 195 -12.43 4.55 -15.63
N VAL A 196 -13.05 5.18 -14.62
CA VAL A 196 -14.44 5.64 -14.70
C VAL A 196 -14.52 6.96 -15.46
N LYS A 197 -13.55 7.84 -15.19
CA LYS A 197 -13.57 9.19 -15.73
C LYS A 197 -12.15 9.74 -15.87
N VAL A 198 -11.88 10.36 -17.01
CA VAL A 198 -10.69 11.19 -17.22
C VAL A 198 -11.08 12.64 -16.99
N LEU A 199 -10.29 13.38 -16.20
CA LEU A 199 -10.56 14.75 -15.79
C LEU A 199 -9.74 15.80 -16.56
N VAL A 200 -8.69 15.36 -17.26
CA VAL A 200 -7.74 16.22 -18.00
C VAL A 200 -7.59 15.75 -19.44
N ALA A 201 -7.15 16.64 -20.32
CA ALA A 201 -6.77 16.36 -21.69
C ALA A 201 -5.27 16.57 -21.92
N VAL A 202 -4.74 15.99 -23.00
CA VAL A 202 -3.37 16.27 -23.46
C VAL A 202 -3.26 17.77 -23.78
N GLY A 203 -2.26 18.42 -23.21
CA GLY A 203 -2.02 19.86 -23.31
C GLY A 203 -2.56 20.69 -22.15
N ASP A 204 -3.30 20.10 -21.21
CA ASP A 204 -3.76 20.82 -20.01
C ASP A 204 -2.61 21.03 -19.02
N GLU A 205 -2.61 22.19 -18.35
CA GLU A 205 -1.75 22.47 -17.20
C GLU A 205 -2.36 21.86 -15.93
N VAL A 206 -1.53 21.17 -15.16
CA VAL A 206 -1.92 20.52 -13.90
C VAL A 206 -0.99 20.93 -12.76
N GLU A 207 -1.55 21.03 -11.55
CA GLU A 207 -0.79 21.24 -10.32
C GLU A 207 -0.41 19.90 -9.67
N GLU A 208 0.65 19.88 -8.86
CA GLU A 208 1.01 18.70 -8.05
C GLU A 208 -0.16 18.32 -7.13
N GLY A 209 -0.55 17.05 -7.12
CA GLY A 209 -1.70 16.57 -6.37
C GLY A 209 -3.05 16.76 -7.07
N GLN A 210 -3.12 17.41 -8.23
CA GLN A 210 -4.36 17.54 -9.00
C GLN A 210 -4.81 16.19 -9.56
N ALA A 211 -6.11 15.88 -9.42
CA ALA A 211 -6.69 14.64 -9.93
C ALA A 211 -6.72 14.62 -11.47
N LEU A 212 -6.13 13.59 -12.06
CA LEU A 212 -6.04 13.38 -13.51
C LEU A 212 -7.15 12.45 -14.01
N CYS A 213 -7.41 11.37 -13.28
CA CYS A 213 -8.48 10.42 -13.59
C CYS A 213 -9.02 9.75 -12.31
N VAL A 214 -10.21 9.17 -12.44
CA VAL A 214 -10.90 8.41 -11.38
C VAL A 214 -10.84 6.94 -11.75
N LEU A 215 -10.20 6.16 -10.88
CA LEU A 215 -10.10 4.70 -10.97
C LEU A 215 -11.15 4.07 -10.07
N GLU A 216 -12.00 3.22 -10.61
CA GLU A 216 -12.81 2.30 -9.81
C GLU A 216 -12.03 1.00 -9.59
N ALA A 217 -11.71 0.73 -8.34
CA ALA A 217 -11.16 -0.53 -7.89
C ALA A 217 -11.93 -0.98 -6.66
N MET A 218 -12.27 -2.28 -6.59
CA MET A 218 -12.97 -2.85 -5.43
C MET A 218 -14.27 -2.11 -5.04
N LYS A 219 -15.00 -1.55 -6.03
CA LYS A 219 -16.23 -0.73 -5.86
C LYS A 219 -16.02 0.60 -5.12
N MET A 220 -14.78 1.08 -5.06
CA MET A 220 -14.39 2.36 -4.53
C MET A 220 -13.78 3.21 -5.64
N GLU A 221 -14.10 4.50 -5.66
CA GLU A 221 -13.51 5.46 -6.58
C GLU A 221 -12.26 6.08 -5.94
N ASN A 222 -11.12 5.93 -6.61
CA ASN A 222 -9.82 6.45 -6.20
C ASN A 222 -9.33 7.48 -7.23
N ASN A 223 -8.97 8.67 -6.75
CA ASN A 223 -8.42 9.70 -7.61
C ASN A 223 -6.92 9.46 -7.84
N ILE A 224 -6.51 9.37 -9.09
CA ILE A 224 -5.09 9.33 -9.47
C ILE A 224 -4.62 10.76 -9.66
N ALA A 225 -3.69 11.18 -8.81
CA ALA A 225 -3.19 12.56 -8.75
C ALA A 225 -1.86 12.73 -9.47
N ALA A 226 -1.59 13.95 -9.95
CA ALA A 226 -0.32 14.34 -10.55
C ALA A 226 0.83 14.29 -9.51
N ASP A 227 1.98 13.75 -9.92
CA ASP A 227 3.19 13.66 -9.10
C ASP A 227 4.04 14.94 -9.14
N LYS A 228 3.76 15.84 -10.08
CA LYS A 228 4.35 17.17 -10.21
C LYS A 228 3.41 18.12 -10.95
N ALA A 229 3.64 19.43 -10.78
CA ALA A 229 3.03 20.43 -11.65
C ALA A 229 3.69 20.43 -13.04
N GLY A 230 2.91 20.65 -14.09
CA GLY A 230 3.40 20.67 -15.47
C GLY A 230 2.29 20.55 -16.50
N THR A 231 2.66 20.26 -17.75
CA THR A 231 1.69 20.06 -18.84
C THR A 231 1.57 18.59 -19.20
N ILE A 232 0.34 18.10 -19.38
CA ILE A 232 0.10 16.72 -19.81
C ILE A 232 0.60 16.53 -21.25
N SER A 233 1.68 15.79 -21.42
CA SER A 233 2.28 15.52 -22.73
C SER A 233 1.71 14.27 -23.41
N ASP A 234 1.30 13.28 -22.62
CA ASP A 234 0.66 12.06 -23.12
C ASP A 234 -0.38 11.51 -22.13
N LEU A 235 -1.48 10.97 -22.66
CA LEU A 235 -2.54 10.33 -21.87
C LEU A 235 -2.85 8.96 -22.49
N LYS A 236 -2.54 7.90 -21.75
CA LYS A 236 -2.56 6.52 -22.26
C LYS A 236 -3.83 5.75 -21.93
N VAL A 237 -4.81 6.41 -21.32
CA VAL A 237 -6.04 5.78 -20.85
C VAL A 237 -7.28 6.60 -21.23
N ALA A 238 -8.37 5.90 -21.49
CA ALA A 238 -9.71 6.44 -21.71
C ALA A 238 -10.70 5.91 -20.67
N ALA A 239 -11.85 6.59 -20.54
CA ALA A 239 -12.94 6.10 -19.70
C ALA A 239 -13.44 4.73 -20.21
N GLY A 240 -13.50 3.75 -19.32
CA GLY A 240 -13.84 2.36 -19.60
C GLY A 240 -12.63 1.41 -19.67
N ASP A 241 -11.40 1.93 -19.74
CA ASP A 241 -10.21 1.09 -19.84
C ASP A 241 -9.90 0.36 -18.53
N SER A 242 -9.53 -0.91 -18.64
CA SER A 242 -8.99 -1.70 -17.54
C SER A 242 -7.48 -1.54 -17.47
N VAL A 243 -6.97 -1.21 -16.29
CA VAL A 243 -5.55 -0.92 -16.03
C VAL A 243 -5.05 -1.78 -14.87
N GLY A 244 -3.79 -2.20 -14.93
CA GLY A 244 -3.08 -2.92 -13.89
C GLY A 244 -2.26 -2.00 -12.98
N ALA A 245 -1.81 -2.55 -11.84
CA ALA A 245 -0.87 -1.85 -10.97
C ALA A 245 0.46 -1.62 -11.70
N GLY A 246 0.95 -0.38 -11.68
CA GLY A 246 2.16 0.05 -12.38
C GLY A 246 1.95 0.53 -13.81
N ASP A 247 0.74 0.41 -14.38
CA ASP A 247 0.45 0.94 -15.70
C ASP A 247 0.52 2.47 -15.71
N VAL A 248 1.10 3.04 -16.76
CA VAL A 248 1.24 4.49 -16.92
C VAL A 248 -0.06 5.07 -17.45
N VAL A 249 -0.63 6.03 -16.74
CA VAL A 249 -1.86 6.73 -17.15
C VAL A 249 -1.59 8.05 -17.87
N ALA A 250 -0.59 8.80 -17.41
CA ALA A 250 -0.27 10.12 -17.93
C ALA A 250 1.23 10.41 -17.83
N VAL A 251 1.73 11.21 -18.77
CA VAL A 251 3.07 11.79 -18.72
C VAL A 251 2.93 13.31 -18.59
N ILE A 252 3.70 13.88 -17.66
CA ILE A 252 3.74 15.31 -17.34
C ILE A 252 5.14 15.82 -17.67
N ASP A 253 5.23 16.88 -18.46
CA ASP A 253 6.47 17.59 -18.77
C ASP A 253 6.78 18.69 -17.74
#